data_AF-A0AAV6TL61-F1
#
_entry.id   AF-A0AAV6TL61-F1
#
_cell.length_a   1.000
_cell.length_b   1.000
_cell.length_c   1.000
_cell.angle_alpha   90.00
_cell.angle_beta   90.00
_cell.angle_gamma   90.00
#
_symmetry.space_group_name_H-M   'P 1'
#
loop_
_entity.id
_entity.type
_entity.pdbx_description
1 polymer ?
#
loop_
_entity_poly.entity_id
_entity_poly.type
_entity_poly.pdbx_seq_one_letter_code
_entity_poly.pdbx_strand_id
1 'polypeptide(L)'
;MQKNRRCNRKMGQECLTIGFAVYLLKSPDSMPKPLPKVFFQHNASVARSNTFINLREVSCRFKLPPGTYCVIPSTFEPGEEGDFVLRVFTEKRNVMTEYDEDIGLTKPDEEPKKPIDDMTTYPVPSL
;
A
#
# COMPACT_ATOMS: atom_id res chain seq x y z
N MET A 1 3.50 11.12 4.63
CA MET A 1 3.20 12.43 5.26
C MET A 1 1.74 12.76 5.00
N GLN A 2 0.96 13.11 6.03
CA GLN A 2 -0.42 13.57 5.87
C GLN A 2 -0.49 15.06 5.48
N LYS A 3 -1.34 15.40 4.50
CA LYS A 3 -1.54 16.77 3.97
C LYS A 3 -2.56 17.55 4.82
N ASN A 4 -2.69 18.86 4.55
CA ASN A 4 -3.77 19.74 5.02
C ASN A 4 -4.02 19.85 6.56
N ARG A 5 -3.12 19.35 7.41
CA ARG A 5 -3.27 19.47 8.87
C ARG A 5 -3.08 20.89 9.44
N ARG A 6 -2.66 21.89 8.65
CA ARG A 6 -2.52 23.28 9.14
C ARG A 6 -3.85 24.03 9.17
N CYS A 7 -4.74 23.79 8.19
CA CYS A 7 -6.09 24.37 8.16
C CYS A 7 -6.97 23.74 9.27
N ASN A 8 -6.89 22.43 9.45
CA ASN A 8 -7.79 21.71 10.36
C ASN A 8 -7.41 21.82 11.85
N ARG A 9 -6.20 22.34 12.18
CA ARG A 9 -5.83 22.67 13.56
C ARG A 9 -6.75 23.72 14.19
N LYS A 10 -7.30 24.64 13.39
CA LYS A 10 -8.30 25.62 13.86
C LYS A 10 -9.64 24.97 14.21
N MET A 11 -9.87 23.73 13.76
CA MET A 11 -11.05 22.90 14.09
C MET A 11 -10.73 21.78 15.08
N GLY A 12 -9.54 21.79 15.71
CA GLY A 12 -9.16 20.80 16.71
C GLY A 12 -8.79 19.41 16.17
N GLN A 13 -8.65 19.23 14.85
CA GLN A 13 -8.35 17.89 14.32
C GLN A 13 -6.86 17.53 14.47
N GLU A 14 -6.61 16.52 15.31
CA GLU A 14 -5.30 15.92 15.54
C GLU A 14 -4.83 15.05 14.37
N CYS A 15 -3.51 14.91 14.23
CA CYS A 15 -2.91 14.02 13.23
C CYS A 15 -3.45 12.59 13.35
N LEU A 16 -3.81 11.96 12.22
CA LEU A 16 -4.16 10.52 12.25
C LEU A 16 -2.96 9.71 12.69
N THR A 17 -3.23 8.57 13.30
CA THR A 17 -2.24 7.57 13.65
C THR A 17 -1.89 6.80 12.36
N ILE A 18 -0.74 7.14 11.76
CA ILE A 18 -0.35 6.66 10.44
C ILE A 18 0.89 5.75 10.50
N GLY A 19 1.01 4.89 9.50
CA GLY A 19 2.14 3.99 9.30
C GLY A 19 2.19 3.47 7.88
N PHE A 20 3.11 2.56 7.63
CA PHE A 20 3.17 1.85 6.35
C PHE A 20 3.80 0.47 6.50
N ALA A 21 3.48 -0.42 5.56
CA ALA A 21 4.07 -1.74 5.41
C ALA A 21 4.68 -1.90 4.02
N VAL A 22 5.69 -2.76 3.90
CA VAL A 22 6.41 -3.05 2.66
C VAL A 22 6.40 -4.56 2.45
N TYR A 23 5.98 -4.99 1.27
CA TYR A 23 5.91 -6.40 0.86
C TYR A 23 6.81 -6.64 -0.35
N LEU A 24 7.52 -7.77 -0.36
CA LEU A 24 8.29 -8.22 -1.53
C LEU A 24 7.36 -8.93 -2.51
N LEU A 25 7.39 -8.52 -3.78
CA LEU A 25 6.67 -9.19 -4.86
C LEU A 25 7.62 -10.16 -5.56
N LYS A 26 7.37 -11.47 -5.39
CA LYS A 26 8.18 -12.52 -6.03
C LYS A 26 8.04 -12.54 -7.55
N SER A 27 6.83 -12.28 -8.06
CA SER A 27 6.48 -12.34 -9.48
C SER A 27 5.56 -11.18 -9.87
N PRO A 28 6.06 -9.92 -9.90
CA PRO A 28 5.24 -8.71 -9.99
C PRO A 28 4.36 -8.64 -11.25
N ASP A 29 4.79 -9.24 -12.36
CA ASP A 29 4.05 -9.23 -13.64
C ASP A 29 2.89 -10.23 -13.67
N SER A 30 2.91 -11.24 -12.79
CA SER A 30 1.87 -12.28 -12.71
C SER A 30 0.89 -12.05 -11.56
N MET A 31 1.12 -11.00 -10.77
CA MET A 31 0.26 -10.65 -9.64
C MET A 31 -0.87 -9.74 -10.11
N PRO A 32 -2.09 -9.90 -9.57
CA PRO A 32 -3.19 -8.98 -9.85
C PRO A 32 -2.87 -7.58 -9.34
N LYS A 33 -3.50 -6.59 -9.97
CA LYS A 33 -3.54 -5.21 -9.50
C LYS A 33 -5.03 -4.88 -9.26
N PRO A 34 -5.43 -4.42 -8.07
CA PRO A 34 -4.64 -4.37 -6.83
C PRO A 34 -4.35 -5.76 -6.25
N LEU A 35 -3.47 -5.82 -5.25
CA LEU A 35 -3.20 -7.05 -4.51
C LEU A 35 -4.42 -7.46 -3.66
N PRO A 36 -4.87 -8.73 -3.72
CA PRO A 36 -6.05 -9.19 -2.99
C PRO A 36 -5.74 -9.38 -1.50
N LYS A 37 -6.78 -9.38 -0.67
CA LYS A 37 -6.68 -9.60 0.79
C LYS A 37 -5.90 -10.88 1.12
N VAL A 38 -6.13 -11.95 0.36
CA VAL A 38 -5.48 -13.26 0.52
C VAL A 38 -3.95 -13.15 0.46
N PHE A 39 -3.40 -12.25 -0.37
CA PHE A 39 -1.96 -12.04 -0.46
C PHE A 39 -1.39 -11.58 0.90
N PHE A 40 -2.05 -10.64 1.57
CA PHE A 40 -1.61 -10.08 2.85
C PHE A 40 -1.77 -11.05 4.03
N GLN A 41 -2.64 -12.04 3.91
CA GLN A 41 -2.80 -13.09 4.92
C GLN A 41 -1.66 -14.12 4.88
N HIS A 42 -1.07 -14.35 3.72
CA HIS A 42 -0.06 -15.41 3.50
C HIS A 42 1.36 -14.88 3.33
N ASN A 43 1.54 -13.58 3.11
CA ASN A 43 2.84 -12.97 2.95
C ASN A 43 3.11 -12.03 4.12
N ALA A 44 4.24 -12.21 4.78
CA ALA A 44 4.68 -11.28 5.82
C ALA A 44 5.29 -10.02 5.19
N SER A 45 5.07 -8.86 5.84
CA SER A 45 5.76 -7.63 5.47
C SER A 45 7.26 -7.78 5.70
N VAL A 46 8.07 -7.45 4.70
CA VAL A 46 9.55 -7.48 4.80
C VAL A 46 10.12 -6.26 5.52
N ALA A 47 9.37 -5.16 5.54
CA ALA A 47 9.65 -3.98 6.33
C ALA A 47 8.35 -3.27 6.69
N ARG A 48 8.37 -2.46 7.74
CA ARG A 48 7.24 -1.64 8.18
C ARG A 48 7.74 -0.47 8.99
N SER A 49 6.91 0.56 9.15
CA SER A 49 7.17 1.60 10.15
C SER A 49 7.24 0.98 11.55
N ASN A 50 8.22 1.39 12.36
CA ASN A 50 8.45 0.86 13.70
C ASN A 50 7.17 0.88 14.57
N THR A 51 6.45 1.99 14.51
CA THR A 51 5.19 2.19 15.21
C THR A 51 4.25 3.00 14.33
N PHE A 52 2.96 2.70 14.43
CA PHE A 52 1.94 3.63 13.97
C PHE A 52 1.87 4.78 14.98
N ILE A 53 2.00 6.02 14.51
CA ILE A 53 2.13 7.18 15.38
C ILE A 53 1.38 8.38 14.81
N ASN A 54 0.82 9.21 15.69
CA ASN A 54 0.07 10.42 15.37
C ASN A 54 0.98 11.61 15.00
N LEU A 55 1.95 11.37 14.11
CA LEU A 55 2.81 12.41 13.56
C LEU A 55 2.35 12.82 12.17
N ARG A 56 2.69 14.05 11.77
CA ARG A 56 2.45 14.53 10.41
C ARG A 56 3.20 13.70 9.36
N GLU A 57 4.37 13.18 9.72
CA GLU A 57 5.22 12.38 8.85
C GLU A 57 5.83 11.23 9.63
N VAL A 58 5.82 10.05 9.01
CA VAL A 58 6.53 8.85 9.44
C VAL A 58 7.51 8.50 8.34
N SER A 59 8.78 8.35 8.71
CA SER A 59 9.88 8.04 7.79
C SER A 59 10.77 6.98 8.42
N CYS A 60 11.22 6.04 7.61
CA CYS A 60 12.14 4.98 8.03
C CYS A 60 13.18 4.73 6.92
N ARG A 61 14.36 4.27 7.32
CA ARG A 61 15.43 3.88 6.41
C ARG A 61 15.64 2.38 6.49
N PHE A 62 15.59 1.71 5.35
CA PHE A 62 15.78 0.26 5.26
C PHE A 62 16.96 -0.08 4.34
N LYS A 63 17.52 -1.27 4.55
CA LYS A 63 18.41 -1.94 3.60
C LYS A 63 17.73 -3.24 3.19
N LEU A 64 17.24 -3.29 1.96
CA LEU A 64 16.53 -4.43 1.40
C LEU A 64 17.35 -5.02 0.24
N PRO A 65 17.28 -6.33 0.00
CA PRO A 65 17.85 -6.94 -1.21
C PRO A 65 17.28 -6.32 -2.50
N PRO A 66 17.94 -6.46 -3.65
CA PRO A 66 17.35 -6.09 -4.93
C PRO A 66 16.05 -6.86 -5.18
N GLY A 67 14.99 -6.17 -5.60
CA GLY A 67 13.68 -6.78 -5.86
C GLY A 67 12.59 -5.74 -6.09
N THR A 68 11.38 -6.21 -6.39
CA THR A 68 10.19 -5.37 -6.55
C THR A 68 9.38 -5.36 -5.27
N TYR A 69 9.06 -4.18 -4.77
CA TYR A 69 8.38 -4.01 -3.49
C TYR A 69 7.08 -3.23 -3.66
N CYS A 70 6.03 -3.65 -2.95
CA CYS A 70 4.80 -2.90 -2.81
C CYS A 70 4.80 -2.19 -1.44
N VAL A 71 4.59 -0.88 -1.44
CA VAL A 71 4.50 -0.06 -0.21
C VAL A 71 3.06 0.32 0.02
N ILE A 72 2.53 -0.01 1.20
CA ILE A 72 1.15 0.24 1.59
C ILE A 72 1.15 1.27 2.71
N PRO A 73 0.88 2.56 2.41
CA PRO A 73 0.59 3.56 3.43
C PRO A 73 -0.82 3.37 3.97
N SER A 74 -1.01 3.45 5.29
CA SER A 74 -2.34 3.35 5.90
C SER A 74 -2.43 4.12 7.22
N THR A 75 -3.67 4.35 7.66
CA THR A 75 -4.00 4.67 9.05
C THR A 75 -4.01 3.41 9.91
N PHE A 76 -4.06 3.58 11.23
CA PHE A 76 -4.18 2.47 12.16
C PHE A 76 -5.61 1.93 12.20
N GLU A 77 -6.59 2.81 12.39
CA GLU A 77 -8.00 2.45 12.37
C GLU A 77 -8.57 2.51 10.95
N PRO A 78 -9.45 1.57 10.58
CA PRO A 78 -10.20 1.65 9.33
C PRO A 78 -11.24 2.77 9.38
N GLY A 79 -11.60 3.32 8.21
CA GLY A 79 -12.61 4.37 8.09
C GLY A 79 -12.11 5.79 8.38
N GLU A 80 -10.81 5.97 8.64
CA GLU A 80 -10.21 7.30 8.75
C GLU A 80 -9.84 7.85 7.37
N GLU A 81 -10.44 8.98 6.99
CA GLU A 81 -10.13 9.66 5.74
C GLU A 81 -8.97 10.65 5.91
N GLY A 82 -8.04 10.66 4.97
CA GLY A 82 -6.93 11.58 4.99
C GLY A 82 -6.09 11.60 3.72
N ASP A 83 -5.72 12.80 3.29
CA ASP A 83 -4.78 13.00 2.20
C ASP A 83 -3.35 12.68 2.63
N PHE A 84 -2.58 12.01 1.77
CA PHE A 84 -1.18 11.72 2.03
C PHE A 84 -0.24 12.01 0.84
N VAL A 85 1.05 12.03 1.15
CA VAL A 85 2.17 11.96 0.20
C VAL A 85 3.08 10.83 0.64
N LEU A 86 3.40 9.94 -0.30
CA LEU A 86 4.46 8.95 -0.18
C LEU A 86 5.70 9.46 -0.94
N ARG A 87 6.87 9.39 -0.31
CA ARG A 87 8.16 9.74 -0.92
C ARG A 87 9.14 8.59 -0.68
N VAL A 88 9.80 8.16 -1.74
CA VAL A 88 10.79 7.07 -1.68
C VAL A 88 12.13 7.63 -2.14
N PHE A 89 13.14 7.53 -1.27
CA PHE A 89 14.51 7.92 -1.60
C PHE A 89 15.36 6.67 -1.68
N THR A 90 16.03 6.48 -2.83
CA THR A 90 16.93 5.34 -3.06
C THR A 90 18.32 5.84 -3.37
N GLU A 91 19.34 5.09 -2.93
CA GLU A 91 20.73 5.37 -3.26
C GLU A 91 21.02 5.15 -4.75
N LYS A 92 20.34 4.16 -5.34
CA LYS A 92 20.42 3.82 -6.76
C LYS A 92 19.12 4.18 -7.45
N ARG A 93 19.16 4.32 -8.78
CA ARG A 93 17.96 4.54 -9.59
C ARG A 93 16.90 3.47 -9.33
N ASN A 94 15.66 3.90 -9.14
CA ASN A 94 14.49 3.04 -9.03
C ASN A 94 13.39 3.53 -9.98
N VAL A 95 12.40 2.66 -10.23
CA VAL A 95 11.14 3.01 -10.87
C VAL A 95 10.04 2.83 -9.84
N MET A 96 9.18 3.84 -9.72
CA MET A 96 8.04 3.80 -8.82
C MET A 96 6.79 4.07 -9.64
N THR A 97 5.78 3.22 -9.47
CA THR A 97 4.48 3.32 -10.14
C THR A 97 3.39 2.99 -9.11
N GLU A 98 2.18 3.46 -9.38
CA GLU A 98 1.00 3.03 -8.64
C GLU A 98 0.69 1.58 -8.98
N TYR A 99 0.28 0.79 -7.98
CA TYR A 99 -0.01 -0.62 -8.13
C TYR A 99 -1.52 -0.85 -7.99
N ASP A 100 -2.25 -0.36 -8.99
CA ASP A 100 -3.70 -0.42 -9.06
C ASP A 100 -4.17 -0.75 -10.48
N GLU A 101 -5.48 -0.95 -10.65
CA GLU A 101 -6.11 -1.20 -11.95
C GLU A 101 -6.00 0.01 -12.89
N ASP A 102 -5.83 -0.26 -14.18
CA ASP A 102 -5.94 0.78 -15.20
C ASP A 102 -7.41 1.18 -15.38
N ILE A 103 -7.65 2.48 -15.55
CA ILE A 103 -8.99 2.99 -15.83
C ILE A 103 -9.42 2.51 -17.22
N GLY A 104 -10.48 1.71 -17.28
CA GLY A 104 -11.04 1.16 -18.51
C GLY A 104 -12.54 1.42 -18.64
N LEU A 105 -13.02 1.50 -19.88
CA LEU A 105 -14.46 1.49 -20.19
C LEU A 105 -14.91 0.04 -20.32
N THR A 106 -15.73 -0.43 -19.39
CA THR A 106 -16.49 -1.67 -19.55
C THR A 106 -17.65 -1.45 -20.52
N LYS A 107 -18.01 -2.49 -21.28
CA LYS A 107 -19.24 -2.45 -22.08
C LYS A 107 -20.45 -2.39 -21.12
N PRO A 108 -21.58 -1.76 -21.51
CA PRO A 108 -22.75 -1.60 -20.64
C PRO A 108 -23.28 -2.92 -20.04
N ASP A 109 -23.11 -4.03 -20.76
CA ASP A 109 -23.62 -5.35 -20.38
C ASP A 109 -22.59 -6.24 -19.66
N GLU A 110 -21.38 -5.72 -19.40
CA GLU A 110 -20.30 -6.47 -18.77
C GLU A 110 -20.37 -6.27 -17.25
N GLU A 111 -20.70 -7.33 -16.50
CA GLU A 111 -20.76 -7.26 -15.03
C GLU A 111 -19.41 -6.81 -14.46
N PRO A 112 -19.41 -5.94 -13.41
CA PRO A 112 -18.18 -5.56 -12.75
C PRO A 112 -17.47 -6.82 -12.23
N LYS A 113 -16.17 -6.93 -12.54
CA LYS A 113 -15.34 -8.03 -12.04
C LYS A 113 -15.43 -8.04 -10.52
N LYS A 114 -15.90 -9.17 -9.96
CA LYS A 114 -15.96 -9.34 -8.50
C LYS A 114 -14.53 -9.27 -7.94
N PRO A 115 -14.35 -8.70 -6.73
CA PRO A 115 -13.07 -8.78 -6.04
C PRO A 115 -12.61 -10.23 -5.97
N ILE A 116 -11.37 -10.50 -6.39
CA ILE A 116 -10.78 -11.83 -6.36
C ILE A 116 -10.42 -12.15 -4.90
N ASP A 117 -11.39 -12.61 -4.12
CA ASP A 117 -11.23 -13.01 -2.71
C ASP A 117 -10.94 -14.51 -2.55
N ASP A 118 -10.93 -15.29 -3.63
CA ASP A 118 -10.83 -16.76 -3.57
C ASP A 118 -9.40 -17.32 -3.75
N MET A 119 -9.04 -18.24 -2.85
CA MET A 119 -7.76 -18.94 -2.74
C MET A 119 -7.41 -19.88 -3.92
N THR A 120 -8.34 -20.16 -4.82
CA THR A 120 -8.18 -21.18 -5.87
C THR A 120 -7.34 -20.73 -7.07
N THR A 121 -7.02 -19.43 -7.16
CA THR A 121 -6.33 -18.85 -8.33
C THR A 121 -4.82 -18.65 -8.13
N TYR A 122 -4.28 -18.82 -6.91
CA TYR A 122 -2.85 -18.65 -6.64
C TYR A 122 -2.17 -20.00 -6.39
N PRO A 123 -1.14 -20.39 -7.19
CA PRO A 123 -0.29 -21.49 -6.79
C PRO A 123 0.45 -21.06 -5.51
N VAL A 124 0.25 -21.82 -4.44
CA VAL A 124 1.05 -21.69 -3.22
C VAL A 124 2.52 -21.84 -3.65
N PRO A 125 3.40 -20.84 -3.42
CA PRO A 125 4.80 -21.00 -3.75
C PRO A 125 5.33 -22.14 -2.89
N SER A 126 5.70 -23.26 -3.51
CA SER A 126 6.42 -24.33 -2.85
C SER A 126 7.72 -23.77 -2.27
N LEU A 127 7.96 -24.06 -0.99
CA LEU A 127 9.19 -23.75 -0.26
C LEU A 127 10.43 -24.32 -0.97
#